data_AF-A0A3B9W0M0-F1
#
_entry.id   AF-A0A3B9W0M0-F1
#
_cell.length_a   1.000
_cell.length_b   1.000
_cell.length_c   1.000
_cell.angle_alpha   90.00
_cell.angle_beta   90.00
_cell.angle_gamma   90.00
#
_symmetry.space_group_name_H-M   'P 1'
#
loop_
_entity.id
_entity.type
_entity.pdbx_description
1 polymer ?
#
loop_
_entity_poly.entity_id
_entity_poly.type
_entity_poly.pdbx_seq_one_letter_code
_entity_poly.pdbx_strand_id
1 'polypeptide(L)'
;QEGRGIGLYSKLDAYALQDTGLDTYEANVALGRGEDERDYSAAAQMLGALGARRIRLLTNNPDKVGQLRAFGVEVSEQVPTGVHLSEANRRYLAAKRTHTAHTIELPGEILPAEVPPAATPANVPSPANVPSHDELLARVDALIPRLRERA
;
A
#
# COMPACT_ATOMS: atom_id res chain seq x y z
N GLN A 1 11.64 -3.29 -1.71
CA GLN A 1 10.94 -2.57 -2.80
C GLN A 1 9.99 -1.57 -2.16
N GLU A 2 10.51 -0.38 -1.86
CA GLU A 2 9.78 0.67 -1.13
C GLU A 2 8.56 1.14 -1.93
N GLY A 3 7.48 1.55 -1.24
CA GLY A 3 6.30 2.14 -1.88
C GLY A 3 5.47 1.22 -2.78
N ARG A 4 5.61 -0.11 -2.71
CA ARG A 4 5.11 -1.04 -3.74
C ARG A 4 5.85 -0.91 -5.09
N GLY A 5 7.15 -0.64 -5.05
CA GLY A 5 7.99 -0.55 -6.26
C GLY A 5 8.20 0.88 -6.76
N ILE A 6 7.32 1.82 -6.39
CA ILE A 6 7.37 3.22 -6.85
C ILE A 6 8.47 4.07 -6.19
N GLY A 7 9.15 3.54 -5.16
CA GLY A 7 10.20 4.24 -4.42
C GLY A 7 9.69 5.13 -3.28
N LEU A 8 10.64 5.70 -2.51
CA LEU A 8 10.32 6.49 -1.31
C LEU A 8 9.69 7.84 -1.65
N TYR A 9 10.24 8.57 -2.62
CA TYR A 9 9.75 9.91 -2.98
C TYR A 9 8.30 9.83 -3.50
N SER A 10 8.02 8.97 -4.48
CA SER A 10 6.65 8.81 -5.00
C SER A 10 5.67 8.32 -3.92
N LYS A 11 6.15 7.60 -2.89
CA LYS A 11 5.32 7.22 -1.74
C LYS A 11 4.96 8.42 -0.86
N LEU A 12 5.86 9.38 -0.69
CA LEU A 12 5.55 10.63 0.02
C LEU A 12 4.53 11.46 -0.78
N ASP A 13 4.69 11.52 -2.10
CA ASP A 13 3.74 12.18 -2.99
C ASP A 13 2.35 11.50 -2.91
N ALA A 14 2.32 10.17 -2.88
CA ALA A 14 1.09 9.40 -2.72
C ALA A 14 0.41 9.64 -1.37
N TYR A 15 1.17 9.91 -0.30
CA TYR A 15 0.60 10.29 0.99
C TYR A 15 -0.05 11.67 0.94
N ALA A 16 0.56 12.64 0.25
CA ALA A 16 -0.05 13.95 0.07
C ALA A 16 -1.40 13.87 -0.67
N LEU A 17 -1.54 12.95 -1.62
CA LEU A 17 -2.81 12.68 -2.32
C LEU A 17 -3.83 11.93 -1.45
N GLN A 18 -3.36 11.05 -0.56
CA GLN A 18 -4.25 10.37 0.39
C GLN A 18 -4.84 11.33 1.43
N ASP A 19 -4.13 12.41 1.76
CA ASP A 19 -4.63 13.50 2.61
C ASP A 19 -5.75 14.29 1.92
N THR A 20 -5.81 14.28 0.59
CA THR A 20 -6.92 14.88 -0.17
C THR A 20 -8.12 13.94 -0.34
N GLY A 21 -8.04 12.71 0.18
CA GLY A 21 -9.16 11.76 0.22
C GLY A 21 -9.03 10.53 -0.67
N LEU A 22 -7.99 10.43 -1.50
CA LEU A 22 -7.73 9.24 -2.31
C LEU A 22 -7.33 8.07 -1.40
N ASP A 23 -7.66 6.86 -1.82
CA ASP A 23 -7.06 5.67 -1.22
C ASP A 23 -5.62 5.44 -1.71
N THR A 24 -4.97 4.41 -1.16
CA THR A 24 -3.57 4.12 -1.48
C THR A 24 -3.31 3.66 -2.92
N TYR A 25 -4.30 3.08 -3.59
CA TYR A 25 -4.21 2.59 -4.97
C TYR A 25 -4.56 3.71 -5.95
N GLU A 26 -5.64 4.44 -5.67
CA GLU A 26 -6.03 5.63 -6.41
C GLU A 26 -4.91 6.68 -6.44
N ALA A 27 -4.24 6.91 -5.30
CA ALA A 27 -3.11 7.83 -5.22
C ALA A 27 -1.93 7.38 -6.10
N ASN A 28 -1.65 6.08 -6.20
CA ASN A 28 -0.62 5.57 -7.08
C ASN A 28 -0.99 5.79 -8.55
N VAL A 29 -2.23 5.48 -8.94
CA VAL A 29 -2.73 5.67 -10.31
C VAL A 29 -2.72 7.15 -10.70
N ALA A 30 -3.10 8.05 -9.79
CA ALA A 30 -3.05 9.49 -10.01
C ALA A 30 -1.61 10.00 -10.27
N LEU A 31 -0.60 9.33 -9.72
CA LEU A 31 0.83 9.60 -9.99
C LEU A 31 1.35 8.89 -11.24
N GLY A 32 0.49 8.24 -12.03
CA GLY A 32 0.87 7.49 -13.22
C GLY A 32 1.61 6.19 -12.92
N ARG A 33 1.42 5.62 -11.72
CA ARG A 33 2.02 4.35 -11.28
C ARG A 33 1.02 3.21 -11.31
N GLY A 34 1.53 1.99 -11.37
CA GLY A 34 0.74 0.80 -11.11
C GLY A 34 0.25 0.76 -9.66
N GLU A 35 -0.86 0.03 -9.43
CA GLU A 35 -1.38 -0.22 -8.08
C GLU A 35 -0.34 -0.95 -7.20
N ASP A 36 0.41 -1.87 -7.80
CA ASP A 36 1.54 -2.57 -7.22
C ASP A 36 2.57 -2.90 -8.30
N GLU A 37 3.77 -2.33 -8.22
CA GLU A 37 4.87 -2.54 -9.18
C GLU A 37 5.94 -3.50 -8.63
N ARG A 38 5.62 -4.25 -7.57
CA ARG A 38 6.58 -5.19 -6.97
C ARG A 38 6.72 -6.44 -7.82
N ASP A 39 7.98 -6.84 -8.02
CA ASP A 39 8.36 -8.11 -8.62
C ASP A 39 9.02 -9.02 -7.56
N TYR A 40 8.45 -10.19 -7.32
CA TYR A 40 8.98 -11.16 -6.36
C TYR A 40 10.00 -12.15 -6.97
N SER A 41 10.46 -11.95 -8.21
CA SER A 41 11.45 -12.80 -8.89
C SER A 41 12.75 -12.96 -8.08
N ALA A 42 13.29 -11.87 -7.54
CA ALA A 42 14.48 -11.89 -6.71
C ALA A 42 14.28 -12.76 -5.45
N ALA A 43 13.10 -12.69 -4.81
CA ALA A 43 12.80 -13.52 -3.65
C ALA A 43 12.73 -15.01 -4.02
N ALA A 44 12.14 -15.35 -5.16
CA ALA A 44 12.11 -16.73 -5.66
C ALA A 44 13.51 -17.26 -5.95
N GLN A 45 14.37 -16.45 -6.59
CA GLN A 45 15.77 -16.81 -6.86
C GLN A 45 16.56 -17.04 -5.56
N MET A 46 16.38 -16.18 -4.56
CA MET A 46 17.02 -16.35 -3.25
C MET A 46 16.58 -17.65 -2.56
N LEU A 47 15.28 -17.95 -2.57
CA LEU A 47 14.75 -19.21 -2.02
C LEU A 47 15.33 -20.41 -2.77
N GLY A 48 15.42 -20.34 -4.10
CA GLY A 48 16.07 -21.36 -4.93
C GLY A 48 17.53 -21.58 -4.60
N ALA A 49 18.30 -20.50 -4.40
CA ALA A 49 19.71 -20.55 -4.01
C ALA A 49 19.91 -21.20 -2.62
N LEU A 50 18.94 -21.04 -1.71
CA LEU A 50 18.92 -21.69 -0.40
C LEU A 50 18.39 -23.13 -0.44
N GLY A 51 17.95 -23.63 -1.60
CA GLY A 51 17.33 -24.96 -1.73
C GLY A 51 15.89 -25.04 -1.20
N ALA A 52 15.28 -23.92 -0.82
CA ALA A 52 13.94 -23.84 -0.27
C ALA A 52 12.86 -23.84 -1.38
N ARG A 53 12.60 -25.01 -1.97
CA ARG A 53 11.63 -25.15 -3.07
C ARG A 53 10.17 -25.26 -2.62
N ARG A 54 9.93 -25.63 -1.37
CA ARG A 54 8.60 -25.76 -0.76
C ARG A 54 8.54 -25.01 0.56
N ILE A 55 7.61 -24.08 0.72
CA ILE A 55 7.52 -23.20 1.89
C ILE A 55 6.09 -23.04 2.41
N ARG A 56 5.99 -22.80 3.71
CA ARG A 56 4.82 -22.17 4.35
C ARG A 56 5.08 -20.67 4.39
N LEU A 57 4.25 -19.88 3.72
CA LEU A 57 4.50 -18.46 3.52
C LEU A 57 3.67 -17.61 4.49
N LEU A 58 4.34 -16.87 5.37
CA LEU A 58 3.71 -15.84 6.18
C LEU A 58 3.34 -14.63 5.30
N THR A 59 2.07 -14.48 4.92
CA THR A 59 1.61 -13.32 4.14
C THR A 59 0.10 -13.14 4.13
N ASN A 60 -0.34 -11.89 4.06
CA ASN A 60 -1.71 -11.52 3.72
C ASN A 60 -1.89 -11.09 2.25
N ASN A 61 -0.81 -11.05 1.46
CA ASN A 61 -0.84 -10.60 0.07
C ASN A 61 -0.98 -11.80 -0.89
N PRO A 62 -2.15 -12.03 -1.52
CA PRO A 62 -2.34 -13.14 -2.45
C PRO A 62 -1.48 -13.00 -3.72
N ASP A 63 -1.20 -11.79 -4.18
CA ASP A 63 -0.36 -11.56 -5.36
C ASP A 63 1.07 -12.09 -5.14
N LYS A 64 1.64 -11.88 -3.94
CA LYS A 64 2.93 -12.46 -3.55
C LYS A 64 2.94 -13.98 -3.66
N VAL A 65 1.85 -14.65 -3.27
CA VAL A 65 1.70 -16.11 -3.40
C VAL A 65 1.69 -16.50 -4.87
N GLY A 66 0.91 -15.78 -5.69
CA GLY A 66 0.81 -16.00 -7.14
C GLY A 66 2.15 -15.89 -7.84
N GLN A 67 2.87 -14.78 -7.62
CA GLN A 67 4.18 -14.55 -8.23
C GLN A 67 5.21 -15.61 -7.81
N LEU A 68 5.30 -15.95 -6.52
CA LEU A 68 6.25 -16.98 -6.05
C LEU A 68 5.96 -18.35 -6.68
N ARG A 69 4.68 -18.73 -6.81
CA ARG A 69 4.29 -19.96 -7.51
C ARG A 69 4.65 -19.92 -8.99
N ALA A 70 4.42 -18.80 -9.67
CA ALA A 70 4.79 -18.62 -11.07
C ALA A 70 6.31 -18.72 -11.30
N PHE A 71 7.11 -18.30 -10.32
CA PHE A 71 8.57 -18.45 -10.32
C PHE A 71 9.06 -19.82 -9.80
N GLY A 72 8.17 -20.81 -9.65
CA GLY A 72 8.53 -22.19 -9.34
C GLY A 72 8.72 -22.52 -7.85
N VAL A 73 8.28 -21.64 -6.94
CA VAL A 73 8.26 -21.93 -5.50
C VAL A 73 6.92 -22.58 -5.12
N GLU A 74 6.96 -23.77 -4.54
CA GLU A 74 5.77 -24.43 -4.01
C GLU A 74 5.35 -23.77 -2.68
N VAL A 75 4.32 -22.93 -2.71
CA VAL A 75 3.69 -22.40 -1.51
C VAL A 75 2.64 -23.40 -1.01
N SER A 76 3.04 -24.24 -0.04
CA SER A 76 2.21 -25.32 0.50
C SER A 76 1.11 -24.82 1.46
N GLU A 77 1.34 -23.67 2.08
CA GLU A 77 0.38 -23.02 2.98
C GLU A 77 0.62 -21.50 2.95
N GLN A 78 -0.47 -20.74 2.87
CA GLN A 78 -0.45 -19.31 3.17
C GLN A 78 -0.87 -19.15 4.64
N VAL A 79 0.04 -18.67 5.47
CA VAL A 79 -0.20 -18.41 6.88
C VAL A 79 -0.48 -16.91 7.04
N PRO A 80 -1.71 -16.50 7.40
CA PRO A 80 -2.02 -15.10 7.60
C PRO A 80 -1.18 -14.49 8.71
N THR A 81 -0.81 -13.22 8.55
CA THR A 81 -0.13 -12.45 9.58
C THR A 81 -1.13 -11.56 10.30
N GLY A 82 -1.08 -11.50 11.62
CA GLY A 82 -1.89 -10.56 12.39
C GLY A 82 -1.58 -9.11 12.00
N VAL A 83 -2.59 -8.24 12.15
CA VAL A 83 -2.43 -6.79 11.97
C VAL A 83 -2.79 -6.08 13.26
N HIS A 84 -2.08 -5.00 13.57
CA HIS A 84 -2.51 -4.08 14.62
C HIS A 84 -3.44 -3.03 14.01
N LEU A 85 -4.71 -3.03 14.39
CA LEU A 85 -5.67 -2.04 13.97
C LEU A 85 -5.59 -0.80 14.85
N SER A 86 -5.46 0.37 14.23
CA SER A 86 -5.58 1.68 14.87
C SER A 86 -6.44 2.58 14.00
N GLU A 87 -6.91 3.70 14.55
CA GLU A 87 -7.73 4.63 13.76
C GLU A 87 -6.97 5.18 12.55
N ALA A 88 -5.67 5.45 12.72
CA ALA A 88 -4.82 5.96 11.66
C ALA A 88 -4.62 4.99 10.49
N ASN A 89 -4.74 3.67 10.69
CA ASN A 89 -4.48 2.67 9.65
C ASN A 89 -5.73 1.91 9.19
N ARG A 90 -6.90 2.16 9.81
CA ARG A 90 -8.17 1.49 9.50
C ARG A 90 -8.52 1.61 8.01
N ARG A 91 -8.50 2.82 7.46
CA ARG A 91 -8.81 3.08 6.04
C ARG A 91 -7.86 2.33 5.10
N TYR A 92 -6.57 2.33 5.42
CA TYR A 92 -5.56 1.63 4.63
C TYR A 92 -5.73 0.11 4.65
N LEU A 93 -5.97 -0.47 5.83
CA LEU A 93 -6.19 -1.92 5.96
C LEU A 93 -7.50 -2.36 5.30
N ALA A 94 -8.55 -1.53 5.38
CA ALA A 94 -9.81 -1.74 4.67
C ALA A 94 -9.58 -1.75 3.15
N ALA A 95 -8.91 -0.73 2.59
CA ALA A 95 -8.59 -0.66 1.17
C ALA A 95 -7.78 -1.89 0.71
N LYS A 96 -6.80 -2.35 1.49
CA LYS A 96 -6.04 -3.57 1.17
C LYS A 96 -6.91 -4.82 1.08
N ARG A 97 -7.88 -4.95 1.99
CA ARG A 97 -8.80 -6.09 2.01
C ARG A 97 -9.77 -6.03 0.82
N THR A 98 -10.39 -4.87 0.58
CA THR A 98 -11.44 -4.73 -0.44
C THR A 98 -10.90 -4.63 -1.86
N HIS A 99 -9.81 -3.89 -2.10
CA HIS A 99 -9.27 -3.70 -3.45
C HIS A 99 -8.33 -4.82 -3.90
N THR A 100 -7.53 -5.37 -2.98
CA THR A 100 -6.47 -6.33 -3.35
C THR A 100 -6.64 -7.71 -2.72
N ALA A 101 -7.87 -8.04 -2.31
CA ALA A 101 -8.26 -9.33 -1.74
C ALA A 101 -7.33 -9.85 -0.63
N HIS A 102 -6.70 -8.95 0.12
CA HIS A 102 -5.77 -9.37 1.18
C HIS A 102 -6.55 -10.10 2.28
N THR A 103 -5.97 -11.19 2.78
CA THR A 103 -6.54 -12.01 3.86
C THR A 103 -6.29 -11.37 5.22
N ILE A 104 -6.90 -10.20 5.45
CA ILE A 104 -6.78 -9.44 6.70
C ILE A 104 -8.10 -9.53 7.46
N GLU A 105 -8.03 -10.08 8.67
CA GLU A 105 -9.14 -10.03 9.63
C GLU A 105 -9.11 -8.67 10.34
N LEU A 106 -10.21 -7.92 10.25
CA LEU A 106 -10.38 -6.64 10.93
C LEU A 106 -11.31 -6.86 12.13
N PRO A 107 -10.88 -6.64 13.39
CA PRO A 107 -11.74 -6.82 14.55
C PRO A 107 -12.84 -5.75 14.62
N GLY A 108 -14.09 -6.17 14.85
CA GLY A 108 -15.22 -5.30 15.17
C GLY A 108 -15.99 -4.79 13.94
N GLU A 109 -17.04 -5.51 13.57
CA GLU A 109 -18.15 -4.97 12.78
C GLU A 109 -18.94 -3.99 13.67
N ILE A 110 -18.56 -2.73 13.63
CA ILE A 110 -19.52 -1.63 13.69
C ILE A 110 -19.26 -0.83 12.43
N LEU A 111 -20.22 -0.86 11.51
CA LEU A 111 -20.41 0.20 10.54
C LEU A 111 -21.18 1.31 11.29
N PRO A 112 -20.62 2.51 11.52
CA PRO A 112 -21.47 3.65 11.78
C PRO A 112 -21.25 4.74 10.72
N ALA A 113 -22.40 5.14 10.15
CA ALA A 113 -22.68 6.24 9.23
C ALA A 113 -21.88 6.21 7.92
N GLU A 114 -22.61 6.02 6.81
CA GLU A 114 -22.21 6.29 5.43
C GLU A 114 -20.70 6.51 5.23
N VAL A 115 -20.00 5.49 4.71
CA VAL A 115 -18.85 5.78 3.86
C VAL A 115 -19.37 6.80 2.86
N PRO A 116 -18.93 8.08 2.87
CA PRO A 116 -19.35 9.01 1.83
C PRO A 116 -19.03 8.29 0.53
N PRO A 117 -19.99 8.18 -0.40
CA PRO A 117 -19.78 7.41 -1.61
C PRO A 117 -18.43 7.83 -2.18
N ALA A 118 -17.58 6.85 -2.49
CA ALA A 118 -16.36 7.08 -3.24
C ALA A 118 -16.71 8.10 -4.30
N ALA A 119 -16.00 9.24 -4.31
CA ALA A 119 -16.37 10.39 -5.11
C ALA A 119 -16.75 9.86 -6.49
N THR A 120 -17.98 10.12 -6.91
CA THR A 120 -18.47 9.79 -8.25
C THR A 120 -17.36 10.19 -9.23
N PRO A 121 -17.07 9.46 -10.31
CA PRO A 121 -15.90 9.71 -11.17
C PRO A 121 -15.85 11.10 -11.84
N ALA A 122 -16.76 12.00 -11.48
CA ALA A 122 -16.77 13.41 -11.78
C ALA A 122 -15.78 14.28 -10.94
N ASN A 123 -15.14 13.76 -9.89
CA ASN A 123 -14.19 14.55 -9.07
C ASN A 123 -12.83 13.89 -8.83
N VAL A 124 -12.35 13.11 -9.79
CA VAL A 124 -10.91 12.79 -9.87
C VAL A 124 -10.19 14.12 -10.13
N PRO A 125 -9.30 14.61 -9.25
CA PRO A 125 -8.51 15.79 -9.56
C PRO A 125 -7.72 15.48 -10.83
N SER A 126 -7.90 16.32 -11.85
CA SER A 126 -7.04 16.32 -13.03
C SER A 126 -5.58 16.34 -12.57
N PRO A 127 -4.63 15.67 -13.26
CA PRO A 127 -3.21 15.67 -12.88
C PRO A 127 -2.60 17.07 -12.71
N ALA A 128 -3.30 18.12 -13.15
CA ALA A 128 -3.00 19.53 -12.90
C ALA A 128 -3.15 19.99 -11.42
N ASN A 129 -3.74 19.19 -10.52
CA ASN A 129 -3.95 19.55 -9.11
C ASN A 129 -3.03 18.77 -8.14
N VAL A 130 -2.08 18.01 -8.67
CA VAL A 130 -1.04 17.36 -7.87
C VAL A 130 0.01 18.43 -7.53
N PRO A 131 0.32 18.67 -6.23
CA PRO A 131 1.38 19.60 -5.86
C PRO A 131 2.69 19.16 -6.51
N SER A 132 3.41 20.11 -7.09
CA SER A 132 4.74 19.89 -7.62
C SER A 132 5.70 19.42 -6.54
N HIS A 133 6.80 18.78 -6.94
CA HIS A 133 7.82 18.30 -6.02
C HIS A 133 8.34 19.41 -5.09
N ASP A 134 8.52 20.62 -5.62
CA ASP A 134 8.96 21.78 -4.85
C ASP A 134 7.93 22.23 -3.80
N GLU A 135 6.63 22.14 -4.13
CA GLU A 135 5.55 22.44 -3.18
C GLU A 135 5.46 21.39 -2.06
N LEU A 136 5.75 20.12 -2.37
CA LEU A 136 5.82 19.05 -1.37
C LEU A 136 7.04 19.22 -0.45
N LEU A 137 8.20 19.57 -1.00
CA LEU A 137 9.40 19.88 -0.20
C LEU A 137 9.17 21.09 0.72
N ALA A 138 8.54 22.16 0.22
CA ALA A 138 8.22 23.34 1.04
C ALA A 138 7.28 23.00 2.21
N ARG A 139 6.34 22.07 2.02
CA ARG A 139 5.47 21.57 3.09
C ARG A 139 6.22 20.76 4.15
N VAL A 140 7.16 19.92 3.71
CA VAL A 140 8.02 19.14 4.62
C VAL A 140 8.90 20.07 5.44
N ASP A 141 9.53 21.07 4.81
CA ASP A 141 10.36 22.06 5.49
C ASP A 141 9.57 22.88 6.52
N ALA A 142 8.30 23.19 6.24
CA ALA A 142 7.42 23.85 7.20
C ALA A 142 7.01 22.97 8.40
N LEU A 143 7.09 21.64 8.26
CA LEU A 143 6.77 20.66 9.30
C LEU A 143 7.95 20.36 10.24
N ILE A 144 9.19 20.46 9.73
CA ILE A 144 10.42 20.16 10.50
C ILE A 144 10.54 20.94 11.82
N PRO A 145 10.25 22.25 11.89
CA PRO A 145 10.30 23.00 13.16
C PRO A 145 9.35 22.42 14.23
N ARG A 146 8.12 22.08 13.84
CA ARG A 146 7.10 21.52 14.76
C ARG A 146 7.43 20.12 15.26
N LEU A 147 8.18 19.35 14.47
CA LEU A 147 8.64 18.01 14.86
C LEU A 147 9.82 18.07 15.83
N ARG A 148 10.70 19.06 15.68
CA ARG A 148 11.81 19.31 16.62
C ARG A 148 11.33 19.83 17.98
N GLU A 149 10.24 20.56 18.03
CA GLU A 149 9.62 21.01 19.29
C GLU A 149 8.90 19.89 20.06
N ARG A 150 8.64 18.75 19.41
CA ARG A 150 7.95 17.59 20.00
C ARG A 150 8.88 16.45 20.42
N ALA A 151 10.19 16.56 20.17
CA ALA A 151 11.22 15.58 20.53
C ALA A 151 12.03 16.07 21.74
#